data_AF-A0A9C9N6R3-F1
#
_entry.id   AF-A0A9C9N6R3-F1
#
_cell.length_a   1.000
_cell.length_b   1.000
_cell.length_c   1.000
_cell.angle_alpha   90.00
_cell.angle_beta   90.00
_cell.angle_gamma   90.00
#
_symmetry.space_group_name_H-M   'P 1'
#
loop_
_entity.id
_entity.type
_entity.pdbx_description
1 polymer ?
#
loop_
_entity_poly.entity_id
_entity_poly.type
_entity_poly.pdbx_seq_one_letter_code
_entity_poly.pdbx_strand_id
1 'polypeptide(L)'
;MAATINSTPRRDGFRMPGEFEPHAGCWMLWPERPDNWRWGAKPAQRAFAAVAAAIAQFEPVTMGVSRSQFRNARHMLPDAVRVVEMSYDDAWMRDNGPTFVVNDRGAVRAVDWEFNAWGGLDGGLYFPWDQDRLVARKVAEIERVDRYAAPLVLEGGSIHVDGAGTCL
;
A
#
# COMPACT_ATOMS: atom_id res chain seq x y z
N MET A 1 3.52 16.84 9.03
CA MET A 1 4.27 15.59 8.87
C MET A 1 3.60 14.56 9.75
N ALA A 2 3.45 13.35 9.25
CA ALA A 2 2.92 12.23 10.01
C ALA A 2 3.85 11.92 11.18
N ALA A 3 3.32 11.88 12.40
CA ALA A 3 4.13 11.51 13.55
C ALA A 3 4.35 10.00 13.58
N THR A 4 5.53 9.57 14.06
CA THR A 4 5.76 8.18 14.44
C THR A 4 5.38 8.02 15.90
N ILE A 5 4.36 7.21 16.18
CA ILE A 5 3.78 7.04 17.51
C ILE A 5 4.54 5.95 18.27
N ASN A 6 4.98 6.28 19.48
CA ASN A 6 5.65 5.35 20.39
C ASN A 6 4.64 4.72 21.37
N SER A 7 3.69 3.96 20.83
CA SER A 7 2.65 3.19 21.54
C SER A 7 2.18 2.04 20.63
N THR A 8 1.05 1.40 20.92
CA THR A 8 0.43 0.40 20.03
C THR A 8 -1.00 0.82 19.66
N PRO A 9 -1.51 0.39 18.49
CA PRO A 9 -2.90 0.68 18.10
C PRO A 9 -3.90 0.35 19.21
N ARG A 10 -3.80 -0.85 19.80
CA ARG A 10 -4.71 -1.31 20.86
C ARG A 10 -4.66 -0.42 22.11
N ARG A 11 -3.48 0.04 22.53
CA ARG A 11 -3.35 0.94 23.69
C ARG A 11 -3.98 2.30 23.45
N ASP A 12 -3.94 2.77 22.22
CA ASP A 12 -4.48 4.07 21.82
C ASP A 12 -5.95 3.99 21.37
N GLY A 13 -6.59 2.81 21.47
CA GLY A 13 -8.00 2.60 21.09
C GLY A 13 -8.24 2.49 19.59
N PHE A 14 -7.24 2.05 18.82
CA PHE A 14 -7.35 1.79 17.39
C PHE A 14 -7.47 0.30 17.08
N ARG A 15 -8.21 -0.02 16.01
CA ARG A 15 -8.36 -1.36 15.43
C ARG A 15 -8.20 -1.32 13.91
N MET A 16 -7.76 -2.40 13.30
CA MET A 16 -7.89 -2.56 11.84
C MET A 16 -9.36 -2.88 11.54
N PRO A 17 -10.06 -2.08 10.72
CA PRO A 17 -11.41 -2.40 10.30
C PRO A 17 -11.41 -3.61 9.36
N GLY A 18 -12.54 -4.32 9.27
CA GLY A 18 -12.73 -5.33 8.23
C GLY A 18 -12.70 -4.67 6.85
N GLU A 19 -12.17 -5.36 5.83
CA GLU A 19 -12.08 -4.84 4.45
C GLU A 19 -13.45 -4.58 3.79
N PHE A 20 -14.54 -5.02 4.43
CA PHE A 20 -15.91 -4.73 4.02
C PHE A 20 -16.51 -3.46 4.67
N GLU A 21 -15.81 -2.84 5.63
CA GLU A 21 -16.23 -1.57 6.21
C GLU A 21 -16.00 -0.41 5.21
N PRO A 22 -16.69 0.73 5.34
CA PRO A 22 -16.56 1.83 4.37
C PRO A 22 -15.14 2.36 4.22
N HIS A 23 -14.71 2.57 2.98
CA HIS A 23 -13.40 3.09 2.63
C HIS A 23 -13.44 4.55 2.18
N ALA A 24 -12.34 5.28 2.41
CA ALA A 24 -12.11 6.58 1.79
C ALA A 24 -11.50 6.47 0.38
N GLY A 25 -10.89 5.32 0.05
CA GLY A 25 -10.31 5.04 -1.25
C GLY A 25 -9.31 3.88 -1.22
N CYS A 26 -8.82 3.51 -2.40
CA CYS A 26 -7.88 2.42 -2.62
C CYS A 26 -6.51 2.93 -3.07
N TRP A 27 -5.45 2.32 -2.55
CA TRP A 27 -4.08 2.52 -3.02
C TRP A 27 -3.62 1.34 -3.87
N MET A 28 -2.89 1.65 -4.95
CA MET A 28 -2.24 0.68 -5.82
C MET A 28 -0.82 1.14 -6.19
N LEU A 29 0.05 0.22 -6.61
CA LEU A 29 1.36 0.51 -7.19
C LEU A 29 1.41 0.08 -8.66
N TRP A 30 2.24 0.75 -9.47
CA TRP A 30 2.30 0.52 -10.91
C TRP A 30 3.38 -0.51 -11.31
N PRO A 31 3.07 -1.58 -12.06
CA PRO A 31 4.06 -2.61 -12.38
C PRO A 31 5.04 -2.13 -13.47
N GLU A 32 6.34 -2.36 -13.26
CA GLU A 32 7.36 -1.95 -14.24
C GLU A 32 8.62 -2.82 -14.34
N ARG A 33 9.06 -3.48 -13.25
CA ARG A 33 10.34 -4.19 -13.25
C ARG A 33 10.34 -5.36 -14.27
N PRO A 34 11.32 -5.42 -15.20
CA PRO A 34 11.26 -6.33 -16.34
C PRO A 34 11.68 -7.77 -16.02
N ASP A 35 12.31 -7.99 -14.87
CA ASP A 35 12.75 -9.28 -14.36
C ASP A 35 11.59 -10.09 -13.72
N ASN A 36 10.53 -9.41 -13.26
CA ASN A 36 9.28 -10.04 -12.86
C ASN A 36 8.23 -9.97 -13.98
N TRP A 37 8.04 -8.77 -14.57
CA TRP A 37 6.95 -8.52 -15.51
C TRP A 37 7.40 -8.59 -16.97
N ARG A 38 6.96 -9.64 -17.67
CA ARG A 38 7.28 -9.88 -19.09
C ARG A 38 7.03 -8.65 -19.98
N TRP A 39 7.84 -8.55 -21.04
CA TRP A 39 7.74 -7.52 -22.08
C TRP A 39 7.74 -6.09 -21.51
N GLY A 40 8.62 -5.83 -20.54
CA GLY A 40 8.74 -4.53 -19.87
C GLY A 40 7.44 -4.10 -19.19
N ALA A 41 6.77 -5.06 -18.53
CA ALA A 41 5.50 -4.91 -17.83
C ALA A 41 4.28 -4.43 -18.65
N LYS A 42 4.37 -4.23 -19.97
CA LYS A 42 3.26 -3.62 -20.74
C LYS A 42 1.92 -4.38 -20.61
N PRO A 43 1.87 -5.72 -20.58
CA PRO A 43 0.61 -6.43 -20.30
C PRO A 43 0.09 -6.20 -18.88
N ALA A 44 0.97 -6.22 -17.87
CA ALA A 44 0.62 -6.00 -16.48
C ALA A 44 0.08 -4.58 -16.27
N GLN A 45 0.69 -3.58 -16.90
CA GLN A 45 0.25 -2.20 -16.87
C GLN A 45 -1.18 -2.02 -17.41
N ARG A 46 -1.54 -2.73 -18.49
CA ARG A 46 -2.92 -2.73 -19.00
C ARG A 46 -3.89 -3.38 -18.02
N ALA A 47 -3.49 -4.50 -17.40
CA ALA A 47 -4.32 -5.17 -16.40
C ALA A 47 -4.53 -4.30 -15.15
N PHE A 48 -3.48 -3.70 -14.62
CA PHE A 48 -3.55 -2.78 -13.47
C PHE A 48 -4.37 -1.54 -13.78
N ALA A 49 -4.26 -0.97 -14.99
CA ALA A 49 -5.12 0.13 -15.41
C ALA A 49 -6.60 -0.27 -15.47
N ALA A 50 -6.91 -1.49 -15.93
CA ALA A 50 -8.27 -2.01 -15.94
C ALA A 50 -8.83 -2.23 -14.52
N VAL A 51 -8.02 -2.77 -13.60
CA VAL A 51 -8.40 -2.92 -12.19
C VAL A 51 -8.64 -1.55 -11.55
N ALA A 52 -7.74 -0.59 -11.72
CA ALA A 52 -7.91 0.77 -11.21
C ALA A 52 -9.17 1.44 -11.77
N ALA A 53 -9.47 1.26 -13.07
CA ALA A 53 -10.68 1.78 -13.68
C ALA A 53 -11.97 1.11 -13.16
N ALA A 54 -11.90 -0.18 -12.79
CA ALA A 54 -13.02 -0.88 -12.18
C ALA A 54 -13.29 -0.37 -10.76
N ILE A 55 -12.26 -0.24 -9.92
CA ILE A 55 -12.38 0.26 -8.55
C ILE A 55 -12.86 1.72 -8.53
N ALA A 56 -12.38 2.55 -9.48
CA ALA A 56 -12.75 3.95 -9.61
C ALA A 56 -14.25 4.22 -9.85
N GLN A 57 -15.03 3.18 -10.17
CA GLN A 57 -16.50 3.28 -10.25
C GLN A 57 -17.18 3.29 -8.88
N PHE A 58 -16.48 2.85 -7.83
CA PHE A 58 -17.02 2.67 -6.48
C PHE A 58 -16.34 3.57 -5.45
N GLU A 59 -15.04 3.81 -5.59
CA GLU A 59 -14.27 4.62 -4.63
C GLU A 59 -13.07 5.33 -5.30
N PRO A 60 -12.54 6.41 -4.70
CA PRO A 60 -11.34 7.07 -5.19
C PRO A 60 -10.14 6.11 -5.22
N VAL A 61 -9.37 6.14 -6.32
CA VAL A 61 -8.16 5.33 -6.47
C VAL A 61 -6.93 6.23 -6.53
N THR A 62 -5.88 5.83 -5.81
CA THR A 62 -4.55 6.43 -5.93
C THR A 62 -3.54 5.40 -6.42
N MET A 63 -2.86 5.72 -7.52
CA MET A 63 -1.76 4.93 -8.07
C MET A 63 -0.43 5.57 -7.69
N GLY A 64 0.39 4.87 -6.91
CA GLY A 64 1.81 5.15 -6.76
C GLY A 64 2.59 4.68 -7.98
N VAL A 65 3.41 5.56 -8.56
CA VAL A 65 4.14 5.29 -9.81
C VAL A 65 5.56 5.80 -9.69
N SER A 66 6.55 5.05 -10.21
CA SER A 66 7.91 5.58 -10.28
C SER A 66 7.99 6.85 -11.15
N ARG A 67 9.05 7.64 -10.93
CA ARG A 67 9.38 8.78 -11.78
C ARG A 67 9.45 8.42 -13.27
N SER A 68 9.96 7.23 -13.59
CA SER A 68 10.17 6.78 -14.96
C SER A 68 8.85 6.49 -15.69
N GLN A 69 7.88 5.93 -14.96
CA GLN A 69 6.59 5.55 -15.52
C GLN A 69 5.49 6.61 -15.32
N PHE A 70 5.71 7.67 -14.54
CA PHE A 70 4.68 8.65 -14.19
C PHE A 70 3.86 9.14 -15.38
N ARG A 71 4.53 9.62 -16.44
CA ARG A 71 3.86 10.14 -17.65
C ARG A 71 3.07 9.04 -18.38
N ASN A 72 3.63 7.83 -18.46
CA ASN A 72 2.97 6.69 -19.10
C ASN A 72 1.73 6.26 -18.32
N ALA A 73 1.86 6.07 -17.00
CA ALA A 73 0.74 5.70 -16.14
C ALA A 73 -0.38 6.75 -16.16
N ARG A 74 -0.03 8.04 -16.09
CA ARG A 74 -1.01 9.12 -16.19
C ARG A 74 -1.78 9.10 -17.52
N HIS A 75 -1.12 8.75 -18.62
CA HIS A 75 -1.77 8.62 -19.93
C HIS A 75 -2.65 7.36 -20.03
N MET A 76 -2.27 6.26 -19.37
CA MET A 76 -3.01 4.99 -19.41
C MET A 76 -4.20 4.94 -18.44
N LEU A 77 -4.12 5.65 -17.31
CA LEU A 77 -5.13 5.62 -16.25
C LEU A 77 -6.24 6.66 -16.48
N PRO A 78 -7.50 6.33 -16.17
CA PRO A 78 -8.60 7.30 -16.20
C PRO A 78 -8.30 8.56 -15.37
N ASP A 79 -8.78 9.72 -15.81
CA ASP A 79 -8.52 11.01 -15.14
C ASP A 79 -8.92 11.03 -13.66
N ALA A 80 -9.95 10.25 -13.29
CA ALA A 80 -10.43 10.11 -11.92
C ALA A 80 -9.42 9.42 -10.97
N VAL A 81 -8.49 8.63 -11.49
CA VAL A 81 -7.43 8.00 -10.68
C VAL A 81 -6.39 9.05 -10.33
N ARG A 82 -6.13 9.29 -9.04
CA ARG A 82 -5.03 10.15 -8.60
C ARG A 82 -3.69 9.44 -8.86
N VAL A 83 -2.74 10.11 -9.49
CA VAL A 83 -1.40 9.55 -9.75
C VAL A 83 -0.36 10.29 -8.91
N VAL A 84 0.42 9.54 -8.14
CA VAL A 84 1.45 10.08 -7.23
C VAL A 84 2.80 9.48 -7.57
N GLU A 85 3.81 10.32 -7.74
CA GLU A 85 5.19 9.86 -7.91
C GLU A 85 5.72 9.28 -6.59
N MET A 86 6.15 8.01 -6.62
CA MET A 86 6.69 7.29 -5.46
C MET A 86 7.65 6.19 -5.93
N SER A 87 8.83 6.12 -5.34
CA SER A 87 9.75 4.97 -5.54
C SER A 87 9.31 3.76 -4.71
N TYR A 88 9.38 2.58 -5.33
CA TYR A 88 9.16 1.23 -4.80
C TYR A 88 9.97 0.25 -5.66
N ASP A 89 10.20 -0.98 -5.19
CA ASP A 89 10.96 -2.00 -5.90
C ASP A 89 10.06 -2.97 -6.69
N ASP A 90 8.85 -3.28 -6.20
CA ASP A 90 7.79 -3.93 -7.00
C ASP A 90 6.35 -3.54 -6.57
N ALA A 91 5.37 -3.86 -7.41
CA ALA A 91 4.03 -3.27 -7.38
C ALA A 91 3.01 -3.99 -6.48
N TRP A 92 3.36 -4.27 -5.23
CA TRP A 92 2.54 -5.05 -4.29
C TRP A 92 2.06 -4.23 -3.08
N MET A 93 1.24 -3.20 -3.34
CA MET A 93 0.69 -2.28 -2.31
C MET A 93 -0.01 -3.00 -1.14
N ARG A 94 -0.56 -4.18 -1.38
CA ARG A 94 -1.18 -5.03 -0.35
C ARG A 94 -0.17 -5.40 0.76
N ASP A 95 1.09 -5.61 0.40
CA ASP A 95 2.10 -6.21 1.27
C ASP A 95 3.07 -5.17 1.82
N ASN A 96 3.47 -4.20 0.99
CA ASN A 96 4.42 -3.14 1.37
C ASN A 96 3.75 -1.80 1.71
N GLY A 97 2.43 -1.70 1.54
CA GLY A 97 1.62 -0.55 1.94
C GLY A 97 1.31 -0.52 3.44
N PRO A 98 0.73 0.60 3.93
CA PRO A 98 0.32 0.70 5.32
C PRO A 98 -0.94 -0.12 5.58
N THR A 99 -1.03 -0.74 6.76
CA THR A 99 -2.31 -1.24 7.27
C THR A 99 -3.00 -0.12 8.05
N PHE A 100 -4.07 0.44 7.50
CA PHE A 100 -4.82 1.50 8.20
C PHE A 100 -5.60 0.95 9.39
N VAL A 101 -5.62 1.72 10.47
CA VAL A 101 -6.37 1.46 11.70
C VAL A 101 -7.21 2.67 12.05
N VAL A 102 -8.40 2.43 12.61
CA VAL A 102 -9.38 3.45 12.96
C VAL A 102 -9.72 3.38 14.45
N ASN A 103 -10.17 4.49 15.02
CA ASN A 103 -10.79 4.51 16.35
C ASN A 103 -12.27 4.94 16.25
N ASP A 104 -13.00 4.78 17.35
CA ASP A 104 -14.43 5.13 17.42
C ASP A 104 -14.71 6.65 17.36
N ARG A 105 -13.65 7.46 17.29
CA ARG A 105 -13.72 8.92 17.16
C ARG A 105 -13.49 9.41 15.72
N GLY A 106 -13.37 8.48 14.77
CA GLY A 106 -13.16 8.78 13.35
C GLY A 106 -11.72 9.15 12.99
N ALA A 107 -10.74 8.95 13.89
CA ALA A 107 -9.34 9.14 13.56
C ALA A 107 -8.79 7.91 12.82
N VAL A 108 -7.89 8.16 11.87
CA VAL A 108 -7.18 7.13 11.10
C VAL A 108 -5.69 7.24 11.41
N ARG A 109 -5.05 6.08 11.57
CA ARG A 109 -3.59 5.94 11.64
C ARG A 109 -3.14 4.79 10.75
N ALA A 110 -1.86 4.71 10.48
CA ALA A 110 -1.25 3.61 9.72
C ALA A 110 -0.40 2.72 10.64
N VAL A 111 -0.40 1.42 10.37
CA VAL A 111 0.66 0.51 10.83
C VAL A 111 1.62 0.31 9.67
N ASP A 112 2.89 0.57 9.93
CA ASP A 112 4.03 0.45 9.02
C ASP A 112 4.85 -0.76 9.47
N TRP A 113 4.62 -1.90 8.81
CA TRP A 113 5.31 -3.16 9.07
C TRP A 113 6.73 -3.14 8.50
N GLU A 114 7.64 -3.92 9.07
CA GLU A 114 8.87 -4.21 8.34
C GLU A 114 8.54 -5.10 7.13
N PHE A 115 9.14 -4.80 5.99
CA PHE A 115 8.99 -5.57 4.76
C PHE A 115 10.34 -6.14 4.33
N ASN A 116 10.37 -7.40 3.88
CA ASN A 116 11.59 -8.06 3.44
C ASN A 116 11.49 -8.80 2.10
N ALA A 117 10.53 -8.46 1.24
CA ALA A 117 10.28 -9.18 -0.01
C ALA A 117 9.99 -10.68 0.20
N TRP A 118 9.11 -11.00 1.15
CA TRP A 118 8.59 -12.35 1.43
C TRP A 118 9.66 -13.40 1.75
N GLY A 119 10.67 -13.05 2.53
CA GLY A 119 11.71 -14.00 2.97
C GLY A 119 13.12 -13.41 3.12
N GLY A 120 13.33 -12.16 2.72
CA GLY A 120 14.61 -11.47 2.85
C GLY A 120 15.73 -12.18 2.08
N LEU A 121 16.91 -12.28 2.70
CA LEU A 121 18.05 -12.99 2.10
C LEU A 121 17.90 -14.51 2.14
N ASP A 122 16.90 -15.03 2.88
CA ASP A 122 16.64 -16.44 3.07
C ASP A 122 15.46 -16.93 2.19
N GLY A 123 15.49 -16.56 0.91
CA GLY A 123 14.49 -17.00 -0.08
C GLY A 123 13.45 -15.95 -0.49
N GLY A 124 13.67 -14.67 -0.16
CA GLY A 124 12.84 -13.58 -0.67
C GLY A 124 12.90 -13.46 -2.20
N LEU A 125 11.88 -12.81 -2.78
CA LEU A 125 11.66 -12.81 -4.23
C LEU A 125 12.61 -11.92 -5.01
N TYR A 126 13.20 -10.91 -4.37
CA TYR A 126 14.16 -10.01 -5.00
C TYR A 126 15.05 -9.31 -3.99
N PHE A 127 16.12 -8.68 -4.48
CA PHE A 127 16.94 -7.72 -3.75
C PHE A 127 17.34 -6.58 -4.71
N PRO A 128 17.36 -5.31 -4.27
CA PRO A 128 16.97 -4.83 -2.95
C PRO A 128 15.44 -4.63 -2.81
N TRP A 129 14.97 -4.34 -1.59
CA TRP A 129 13.58 -4.01 -1.22
C TRP A 129 13.50 -2.76 -0.32
N ASP A 130 14.53 -1.92 -0.36
CA ASP A 130 14.64 -0.75 0.50
C ASP A 130 13.62 0.34 0.13
N GLN A 131 13.21 0.44 -1.14
CA GLN A 131 12.19 1.39 -1.55
C GLN A 131 10.80 0.93 -1.15
N ASP A 132 10.52 -0.38 -1.21
CA ASP A 132 9.27 -0.97 -0.72
C ASP A 132 9.07 -0.72 0.78
N ARG A 133 10.12 -0.85 1.60
CA ARG A 133 10.09 -0.53 3.04
C ARG A 133 9.75 0.93 3.36
N LEU A 134 9.78 1.82 2.37
CA LEU A 134 9.42 3.22 2.53
C LEU A 134 8.00 3.53 2.08
N VAL A 135 7.30 2.61 1.40
CA VAL A 135 5.98 2.85 0.81
C VAL A 135 4.96 3.21 1.89
N ALA A 136 4.79 2.39 2.93
CA ALA A 136 3.86 2.64 4.02
C ALA A 136 4.05 4.03 4.67
N ARG A 137 5.31 4.42 4.92
CA ARG A 137 5.65 5.75 5.46
C ARG A 137 5.31 6.88 4.49
N LYS A 138 5.64 6.73 3.21
CA LYS A 138 5.34 7.77 2.19
C LYS A 138 3.83 7.95 2.05
N VAL A 139 3.06 6.86 2.05
CA VAL A 139 1.58 6.92 2.03
C VAL A 139 1.05 7.64 3.27
N ALA A 140 1.54 7.31 4.47
CA ALA A 140 1.15 7.99 5.70
C ALA A 140 1.40 9.51 5.67
N GLU A 141 2.54 9.94 5.11
CA GLU A 141 2.85 11.37 4.92
C GLU A 141 1.92 12.06 3.92
N ILE A 142 1.63 11.41 2.79
CA ILE A 142 0.73 11.95 1.75
C ILE A 142 -0.69 12.13 2.31
N GLU A 143 -1.18 11.13 3.03
CA GLU A 143 -2.51 11.13 3.64
C GLU A 143 -2.57 11.89 4.97
N ARG A 144 -1.43 12.37 5.47
CA ARG A 144 -1.30 13.12 6.73
C ARG A 144 -1.86 12.36 7.93
N VAL A 145 -1.62 11.05 7.99
CA VAL A 145 -2.01 10.20 9.12
C VAL A 145 -0.78 9.76 9.90
N ASP A 146 -0.85 9.80 11.23
CA ASP A 146 0.23 9.29 12.07
C ASP A 146 0.40 7.77 11.88
N ARG A 147 1.61 7.27 12.13
CA ARG A 147 1.93 5.84 11.97
C ARG A 147 2.53 5.19 13.20
N TYR A 148 2.32 3.89 13.32
CA TYR A 148 3.04 2.99 14.22
C TYR A 148 4.11 2.26 13.42
N ALA A 149 5.38 2.37 13.83
CA ALA A 149 6.45 1.54 13.28
C ALA A 149 6.43 0.19 14.00
N ALA A 150 5.98 -0.87 13.33
CA ALA A 150 5.90 -2.18 13.95
C ALA A 150 7.27 -2.89 13.88
N PRO A 151 7.80 -3.41 15.00
CA PRO A 151 9.12 -4.05 15.05
C PRO A 151 9.08 -5.52 14.57
N LEU A 152 8.27 -5.81 13.55
CA LEU A 152 7.98 -7.16 13.05
C LEU A 152 7.88 -7.12 11.53
N VAL A 153 8.45 -8.14 10.88
CA VAL A 153 8.21 -8.40 9.45
C VAL A 153 6.84 -9.03 9.28
N LEU A 154 5.97 -8.38 8.52
CA LEU A 154 4.64 -8.86 8.18
C LEU A 154 4.15 -8.18 6.91
N GLU A 155 3.52 -8.95 6.02
CA GLU A 155 2.88 -8.45 4.82
C GLU A 155 1.37 -8.34 5.03
N GLY A 156 0.76 -7.21 4.63
CA GLY A 156 -0.69 -7.02 4.82
C GLY A 156 -1.56 -8.09 4.16
N GLY A 157 -1.12 -8.71 3.05
CA GLY A 157 -1.82 -9.82 2.41
C GLY A 157 -1.73 -11.17 3.14
N SER A 158 -0.92 -11.27 4.19
CA SER A 158 -0.78 -12.49 5.00
C SER A 158 -1.80 -12.61 6.14
N ILE A 159 -2.58 -11.55 6.39
CA ILE A 159 -3.58 -11.50 7.45
C ILE A 159 -4.93 -10.99 6.93
N HIS A 160 -6.02 -11.43 7.55
CA HIS A 160 -7.35 -10.90 7.32
C HIS A 160 -8.08 -10.70 8.65
N VAL A 161 -8.69 -9.52 8.85
CA VAL A 161 -9.47 -9.22 10.06
C VAL A 161 -10.96 -9.10 9.78
N ASP A 162 -11.77 -9.40 10.78
CA ASP A 162 -13.23 -9.21 10.76
C ASP A 162 -13.67 -7.84 11.31
N GLY A 163 -12.73 -7.03 11.80
CA GLY A 163 -13.01 -5.74 12.46
C GLY A 163 -13.59 -5.85 13.87
N ALA A 164 -13.86 -7.06 14.37
CA ALA A 164 -14.50 -7.36 15.66
C ALA A 164 -13.60 -8.15 16.63
N GLY A 165 -12.30 -8.21 16.34
CA GLY A 165 -11.29 -8.80 17.22
C GLY A 165 -10.76 -10.16 16.78
N THR A 166 -11.11 -10.62 15.58
CA THR A 166 -10.58 -11.85 14.98
C THR A 166 -9.61 -11.52 13.84
N CYS A 167 -8.53 -12.29 13.77
CA CYS A 167 -7.54 -12.25 12.68
C CYS A 167 -7.30 -13.70 12.19
N LEU A 168 -7.31 -13.90 10.88
CA LEU A 168 -6.90 -15.12 10.19
C LEU A 168 -5.58 -14.89 9.45
#